data_AF-A0A1I0A4Y7-F1
#
_entry.id   AF-A0A1I0A4Y7-F1
#
_cell.length_a   1.000
_cell.length_b   1.000
_cell.length_c   1.000
_cell.angle_alpha   90.00
_cell.angle_beta   90.00
_cell.angle_gamma   90.00
#
_symmetry.space_group_name_H-M   'P 1'
#
loop_
_entity.id
_entity.type
_entity.pdbx_description
1 polymer ?
#
loop_
_entity_poly.entity_id
_entity_poly.type
_entity_poly.pdbx_seq_one_letter_code
_entity_poly.pdbx_strand_id
1 'polypeptide(L)'
;MINKNNYEKLKENYGKVASWAIWNTDYSESMPKKNTADLSIFEDKNLLETINTGYVFVGLNASSTHGDISNGQSAWFNFHSSYSRQNDYKLRYALQGTKYWGSYITDVIKHYEEVDSSKVVSYLKRNPSIVKDNISDFKEEIALLGDKPVLVALGTATYNLLIEHLGDEYTIKKIKHYSYTIGKEDYRAEVLNILK
;
A
#
# COMPACT_ATOMS: atom_id res chain seq x y z
N MET A 1 -6.50 -17.07 2.40
CA MET A 1 -5.44 -17.31 1.41
C MET A 1 -6.03 -17.04 0.04
N ILE A 2 -5.39 -16.20 -0.78
CA ILE A 2 -5.90 -15.88 -2.11
C ILE A 2 -5.76 -17.09 -3.04
N ASN A 3 -6.74 -17.34 -3.91
CA ASN A 3 -6.60 -18.34 -4.95
C ASN A 3 -5.75 -17.80 -6.12
N LYS A 4 -5.09 -18.71 -6.85
CA LYS A 4 -4.20 -18.34 -7.96
C LYS A 4 -4.89 -17.48 -9.03
N ASN A 5 -6.14 -17.79 -9.38
CA ASN A 5 -6.88 -17.07 -10.41
C ASN A 5 -7.13 -15.60 -10.02
N ASN A 6 -7.51 -15.35 -8.76
CA ASN A 6 -7.70 -14.00 -8.25
C ASN A 6 -6.37 -13.24 -8.14
N TYR A 7 -5.29 -13.92 -7.76
CA TYR A 7 -3.96 -13.31 -7.76
C TYR A 7 -3.54 -12.86 -9.17
N GLU A 8 -3.73 -13.69 -10.20
CA GLU A 8 -3.41 -13.30 -11.59
C GLU A 8 -4.30 -12.13 -12.06
N LYS A 9 -5.60 -12.11 -11.70
CA LYS A 9 -6.49 -10.98 -12.00
C LYS A 9 -6.01 -9.68 -11.32
N LEU A 10 -5.61 -9.74 -10.06
CA LEU A 10 -5.04 -8.58 -9.36
C LEU A 10 -3.76 -8.11 -10.06
N LYS A 11 -2.89 -9.06 -10.45
CA LYS A 11 -1.63 -8.77 -11.14
C LYS A 11 -1.86 -8.07 -12.47
N GLU A 12 -2.81 -8.57 -13.25
CA GLU A 12 -3.17 -8.05 -14.57
C GLU A 12 -3.81 -6.66 -14.48
N ASN A 13 -4.78 -6.47 -13.59
CA ASN A 13 -5.59 -5.25 -13.53
C ASN A 13 -4.96 -4.15 -12.67
N TYR A 14 -4.31 -4.52 -11.56
CA TYR A 14 -3.87 -3.57 -10.52
C TYR A 14 -2.37 -3.63 -10.25
N GLY A 15 -1.64 -4.59 -10.83
CA GLY A 15 -0.21 -4.79 -10.53
C GLY A 15 0.69 -3.59 -10.85
N LYS A 16 0.22 -2.62 -11.63
CA LYS A 16 0.98 -1.38 -11.90
C LYS A 16 0.76 -0.27 -10.88
N VAL A 17 -0.28 -0.37 -10.05
CA VAL A 17 -0.68 0.68 -9.11
C VAL A 17 -0.83 0.17 -7.68
N ALA A 18 -0.72 -1.14 -7.49
CA ALA A 18 -0.75 -1.82 -6.21
C ALA A 18 0.45 -2.76 -6.06
N SER A 19 0.63 -3.28 -4.86
CA SER A 19 1.66 -4.26 -4.55
C SER A 19 1.31 -5.05 -3.28
N TRP A 20 2.30 -5.77 -2.76
CA TRP A 20 2.24 -6.48 -1.50
C TRP A 20 3.32 -5.93 -0.57
N ALA A 21 3.02 -5.83 0.71
CA ALA A 21 3.92 -5.34 1.75
C ALA A 21 4.95 -6.42 2.14
N ILE A 22 5.78 -6.78 1.16
CA ILE A 22 6.81 -7.81 1.22
C ILE A 22 8.02 -7.33 0.44
N TRP A 23 9.19 -7.38 1.06
CA TRP A 23 10.42 -6.85 0.47
C TRP A 23 11.58 -7.80 0.76
N ASN A 24 12.67 -7.67 0.01
CA ASN A 24 13.94 -8.29 0.39
C ASN A 24 14.39 -7.77 1.77
N THR A 25 14.82 -8.68 2.64
CA THR A 25 15.24 -8.39 4.02
C THR A 25 16.76 -8.43 4.24
N ASP A 26 17.56 -8.65 3.19
CA ASP A 26 19.02 -8.50 3.23
C ASP A 26 19.41 -7.01 3.22
N TYR A 27 19.43 -6.40 4.40
CA TYR A 27 19.94 -5.05 4.63
C TYR A 27 20.62 -4.95 5.99
N SER A 28 21.47 -3.94 6.16
CA SER A 28 22.07 -3.59 7.46
C SER A 28 21.38 -2.39 8.08
N GLU A 29 21.50 -2.22 9.39
CA GLU A 29 21.02 -1.03 10.11
C GLU A 29 21.59 0.29 9.56
N SER A 30 22.83 0.25 9.04
CA SER A 30 23.48 1.40 8.38
C SER A 30 22.96 1.68 6.96
N MET A 31 22.29 0.72 6.33
CA MET A 31 21.73 0.83 4.98
C MET A 31 20.27 0.35 4.95
N PRO A 32 19.36 0.98 5.72
CA PRO A 32 18.01 0.47 5.92
C PRO A 32 17.15 0.52 4.64
N LYS A 33 17.59 1.23 3.60
CA LYS A 33 16.93 1.32 2.29
C LYS A 33 17.47 0.31 1.26
N LYS A 34 18.53 -0.44 1.58
CA LYS A 34 19.10 -1.44 0.66
C LYS A 34 18.02 -2.44 0.25
N ASN A 35 17.98 -2.79 -1.04
CA ASN A 35 17.09 -3.79 -1.63
C ASN A 35 15.58 -3.52 -1.49
N THR A 36 15.14 -2.28 -1.23
CA THR A 36 13.69 -1.97 -1.23
C THR A 36 13.05 -2.04 -2.61
N ALA A 37 13.85 -1.89 -3.66
CA ALA A 37 13.41 -2.02 -5.06
C ALA A 37 13.69 -3.41 -5.65
N ASP A 38 14.14 -4.36 -4.84
CA ASP A 38 14.34 -5.73 -5.30
C ASP A 38 12.99 -6.45 -5.36
N LEU A 39 12.54 -6.71 -6.60
CA LEU A 39 11.27 -7.36 -6.91
C LEU A 39 11.39 -8.88 -7.07
N SER A 40 12.58 -9.47 -6.91
CA SER A 40 12.79 -10.92 -7.09
C SER A 40 11.93 -11.79 -6.18
N ILE A 41 11.45 -11.24 -5.05
CA ILE A 41 10.51 -11.92 -4.15
C ILE A 41 9.18 -12.28 -4.83
N PHE A 42 8.79 -11.55 -5.88
CA PHE A 42 7.58 -11.83 -6.65
C PHE A 42 7.75 -12.97 -7.66
N GLU A 43 8.97 -13.50 -7.82
CA GLU A 43 9.28 -14.67 -8.64
C GLU A 43 9.27 -15.98 -7.81
N ASP A 44 9.11 -15.89 -6.48
CA ASP A 44 9.04 -17.05 -5.60
C ASP A 44 7.81 -17.92 -5.90
N LYS A 45 8.02 -19.22 -6.08
CA LYS A 45 6.96 -20.21 -6.33
C LYS A 45 6.00 -20.34 -5.14
N ASN A 46 6.46 -20.00 -3.94
CA ASN A 46 5.68 -20.06 -2.70
C ASN A 46 5.13 -18.69 -2.28
N LEU A 47 5.15 -17.68 -3.16
CA LEU A 47 4.65 -16.33 -2.88
C LEU A 47 3.23 -16.35 -2.29
N LEU A 48 2.34 -17.20 -2.82
CA LEU A 48 0.95 -17.29 -2.36
C LEU A 48 0.81 -17.80 -0.91
N GLU A 49 1.81 -18.51 -0.40
CA GLU A 49 1.87 -18.95 1.00
C GLU A 49 2.37 -17.83 1.93
N THR A 50 3.04 -16.82 1.37
CA THR A 50 3.65 -15.71 2.13
C THR A 50 2.75 -14.47 2.19
N ILE A 51 1.98 -14.21 1.13
CA ILE A 51 1.08 -13.06 1.08
C ILE A 51 -0.14 -13.23 2.00
N ASN A 52 -0.59 -12.10 2.56
CA ASN A 52 -1.66 -12.02 3.53
C ASN A 52 -2.81 -11.17 2.98
N THR A 53 -4.00 -11.75 2.88
CA THR A 53 -5.20 -11.05 2.43
C THR A 53 -6.03 -10.44 3.55
N GLY A 54 -5.67 -10.67 4.82
CA GLY A 54 -6.43 -10.19 5.97
C GLY A 54 -6.31 -8.68 6.22
N TYR A 55 -5.32 -8.01 5.61
CA TYR A 55 -5.10 -6.58 5.76
C TYR A 55 -4.78 -5.94 4.40
N VAL A 56 -5.28 -4.72 4.23
CA VAL A 56 -4.93 -3.85 3.08
C VAL A 56 -4.40 -2.54 3.62
N PHE A 57 -3.14 -2.21 3.30
CA PHE A 57 -2.57 -0.90 3.57
C PHE A 57 -2.96 0.05 2.45
N VAL A 58 -3.58 1.17 2.79
CA VAL A 58 -4.20 2.06 1.82
C VAL A 58 -3.54 3.43 1.87
N GLY A 59 -2.91 3.83 0.77
CA GLY A 59 -2.45 5.20 0.51
C GLY A 59 -3.56 6.05 -0.11
N LEU A 60 -3.35 7.37 -0.20
CA LEU A 60 -4.34 8.28 -0.76
C LEU A 60 -4.34 8.18 -2.30
N ASN A 61 -3.18 8.38 -2.92
CA ASN A 61 -3.01 8.43 -4.36
C ASN A 61 -1.55 8.21 -4.74
N ALA A 62 -1.33 7.65 -5.94
CA ALA A 62 0.01 7.47 -6.48
C ALA A 62 0.66 8.83 -6.78
N SER A 63 1.85 9.05 -6.23
CA SER A 63 2.68 10.23 -6.53
C SER A 63 3.55 9.95 -7.76
N SER A 64 3.33 10.65 -8.86
CA SER A 64 4.15 10.51 -10.09
C SER A 64 5.55 11.11 -9.99
N THR A 65 5.87 11.78 -8.88
CA THR A 65 7.18 12.44 -8.70
C THR A 65 8.31 11.52 -8.24
N HIS A 66 8.05 10.22 -8.04
CA HIS A 66 9.07 9.26 -7.65
C HIS A 66 9.70 8.53 -8.84
N GLY A 67 10.07 9.25 -9.90
CA GLY A 67 11.23 8.97 -10.78
C GLY A 67 11.40 7.60 -11.48
N ASP A 68 10.57 6.60 -11.21
CA ASP A 68 10.70 5.22 -11.68
C ASP A 68 9.55 4.84 -12.64
N ILE A 69 8.81 5.84 -13.15
CA ILE A 69 7.87 5.64 -14.28
C ILE A 69 8.63 5.21 -15.55
N SER A 70 9.95 5.40 -15.60
CA SER A 70 10.76 5.25 -16.80
C SER A 70 11.67 4.01 -16.84
N ASN A 71 11.23 2.83 -16.34
CA ASN A 71 11.91 1.56 -16.63
C ASN A 71 10.94 0.35 -16.64
N GLY A 72 10.13 0.21 -17.71
CA GLY A 72 9.59 -1.08 -18.18
C GLY A 72 8.83 -1.95 -17.16
N GLN A 73 7.92 -1.35 -16.39
CA GLN A 73 7.41 -1.86 -15.12
C GLN A 73 6.81 -3.27 -15.14
N SER A 74 7.49 -4.21 -14.48
CA SER A 74 6.92 -5.44 -13.96
C SER A 74 5.79 -5.14 -12.98
N ALA A 75 4.82 -6.04 -12.88
CA ALA A 75 3.79 -5.95 -11.85
C ALA A 75 4.44 -5.90 -10.44
N TRP A 76 3.73 -5.26 -9.51
CA TRP A 76 4.06 -5.10 -8.08
C TRP A 76 5.19 -4.12 -7.76
N PHE A 77 5.65 -3.33 -8.73
CA PHE A 77 6.72 -2.35 -8.49
C PHE A 77 6.28 -1.18 -7.57
N ASN A 78 4.97 -0.86 -7.49
CA ASN A 78 4.52 0.24 -6.63
C ASN A 78 4.88 -0.04 -5.16
N PHE A 79 5.20 1.00 -4.39
CA PHE A 79 5.70 0.87 -2.99
C PHE A 79 7.07 0.16 -2.83
N HIS A 80 7.82 -0.01 -3.93
CA HIS A 80 9.15 -0.63 -3.97
C HIS A 80 10.15 0.30 -4.66
N SER A 81 10.24 1.56 -4.23
CA SER A 81 11.05 2.54 -4.95
C SER A 81 12.55 2.38 -4.69
N SER A 82 13.34 2.62 -5.75
CA SER A 82 14.79 2.73 -5.68
C SER A 82 15.25 4.13 -5.26
N TYR A 83 14.32 5.10 -5.22
CA TYR A 83 14.62 6.50 -5.03
C TYR A 83 15.16 6.80 -3.64
N SER A 84 16.31 7.46 -3.52
CA SER A 84 16.98 7.67 -2.23
C SER A 84 16.16 8.42 -1.17
N ARG A 85 15.13 9.20 -1.57
CA ARG A 85 14.25 9.93 -0.64
C ARG A 85 12.95 9.19 -0.26
N GLN A 86 12.70 8.00 -0.81
CA GLN A 86 11.54 7.18 -0.42
C GLN A 86 11.63 6.71 1.04
N ASN A 87 10.48 6.37 1.63
CA ASN A 87 10.36 5.92 3.03
C ASN A 87 9.65 4.56 3.20
N ASP A 88 9.41 3.83 2.12
CA ASP A 88 8.89 2.45 2.06
C ASP A 88 9.66 1.53 3.02
N TYR A 89 10.97 1.76 3.20
CA TYR A 89 11.79 1.00 4.16
C TYR A 89 11.28 1.05 5.62
N LYS A 90 10.61 2.14 6.02
CA LYS A 90 10.01 2.23 7.37
C LYS A 90 8.81 1.30 7.50
N LEU A 91 8.01 1.19 6.44
CA LEU A 91 6.90 0.24 6.40
C LEU A 91 7.43 -1.20 6.36
N ARG A 92 8.45 -1.48 5.53
CA ARG A 92 9.17 -2.77 5.56
C ARG A 92 9.63 -3.11 6.99
N TYR A 93 10.34 -2.20 7.63
CA TYR A 93 10.84 -2.40 9.00
C TYR A 93 9.70 -2.60 10.01
N ALA A 94 8.58 -1.90 9.87
CA ALA A 94 7.43 -2.04 10.78
C ALA A 94 6.72 -3.39 10.65
N LEU A 95 6.63 -3.94 9.45
CA LEU A 95 5.84 -5.14 9.16
C LEU A 95 6.67 -6.44 9.19
N GLN A 96 7.98 -6.37 8.97
CA GLN A 96 8.86 -7.55 8.94
C GLN A 96 8.75 -8.37 10.23
N GLY A 97 8.57 -9.69 10.08
CA GLY A 97 8.45 -10.63 11.19
C GLY A 97 7.13 -10.53 11.98
N THR A 98 6.08 -9.94 11.39
CA THR A 98 4.77 -9.78 12.02
C THR A 98 3.68 -10.42 11.18
N LYS A 99 2.48 -10.60 11.75
CA LYS A 99 1.30 -11.09 10.99
C LYS A 99 0.88 -10.15 9.84
N TYR A 100 1.37 -8.91 9.79
CA TYR A 100 1.04 -7.94 8.73
C TYR A 100 2.01 -8.01 7.55
N TRP A 101 3.08 -8.80 7.63
CA TRP A 101 3.96 -9.04 6.50
C TRP A 101 3.20 -9.71 5.35
N GLY A 102 3.49 -9.31 4.11
CA GLY A 102 2.80 -9.82 2.92
C GLY A 102 1.39 -9.27 2.72
N SER A 103 0.93 -8.31 3.52
CA SER A 103 -0.39 -7.67 3.34
C SER A 103 -0.51 -6.98 1.97
N TYR A 104 -1.71 -6.84 1.43
CA TYR A 104 -1.90 -6.07 0.21
C TYR A 104 -1.67 -4.57 0.45
N ILE A 105 -1.14 -3.83 -0.52
CA ILE A 105 -0.94 -2.38 -0.44
C ILE A 105 -1.33 -1.69 -1.74
N THR A 106 -2.16 -0.66 -1.67
CA THR A 106 -2.69 0.05 -2.85
C THR A 106 -3.07 1.48 -2.48
N ASP A 107 -3.38 2.30 -3.49
CA ASP A 107 -3.95 3.63 -3.32
C ASP A 107 -5.45 3.63 -3.62
N VAL A 108 -6.22 4.38 -2.83
CA VAL A 108 -7.67 4.51 -3.06
C VAL A 108 -7.99 5.36 -4.28
N ILE A 109 -7.15 6.35 -4.63
CA ILE A 109 -7.29 7.15 -5.85
C ILE A 109 -6.21 6.75 -6.87
N LYS A 110 -6.60 6.11 -7.98
CA LYS A 110 -5.66 5.51 -8.94
C LYS A 110 -5.34 6.34 -10.17
N HIS A 111 -6.18 7.32 -10.51
CA HIS A 111 -6.07 8.09 -11.76
C HIS A 111 -5.93 9.61 -11.54
N TYR A 112 -5.37 10.01 -10.41
CA TYR A 112 -5.07 11.41 -10.12
C TYR A 112 -3.66 11.55 -9.54
N GLU A 113 -2.73 11.92 -10.42
CA GLU A 113 -1.33 12.15 -10.08
C GLU A 113 -1.16 13.54 -9.44
N GLU A 114 -0.99 13.59 -8.12
CA GLU A 114 -0.69 14.83 -7.39
C GLU A 114 0.07 14.48 -6.11
N VAL A 115 1.11 15.23 -5.79
CA VAL A 115 2.00 14.92 -4.66
C VAL A 115 1.48 15.48 -3.34
N ASP A 116 0.67 16.53 -3.43
CA ASP A 116 0.13 17.23 -2.28
C ASP A 116 -1.27 16.71 -1.94
N SER A 117 -1.35 15.94 -0.85
CA SER A 117 -2.62 15.41 -0.33
C SER A 117 -3.69 16.49 -0.09
N SER A 118 -3.32 17.74 0.21
CA SER A 118 -4.28 18.83 0.42
C SER A 118 -4.94 19.26 -0.90
N LYS A 119 -4.19 19.23 -2.01
CA LYS A 119 -4.72 19.48 -3.35
C LYS A 119 -5.59 18.34 -3.83
N VAL A 120 -5.19 17.10 -3.56
CA VAL A 120 -6.02 15.90 -3.82
C VAL A 120 -7.36 16.05 -3.10
N VAL A 121 -7.36 16.30 -1.78
CA VAL A 121 -8.59 16.51 -1.01
C VAL A 121 -9.45 17.64 -1.59
N SER A 122 -8.84 18.77 -1.97
CA SER A 122 -9.56 19.90 -2.56
C SER A 122 -10.15 19.58 -3.94
N TYR A 123 -9.46 18.77 -4.74
CA TYR A 123 -9.93 18.28 -6.03
C TYR A 123 -11.10 17.31 -5.85
N LEU A 124 -10.96 16.31 -4.98
CA LEU A 124 -11.99 15.31 -4.71
C LEU A 124 -13.29 15.94 -4.21
N LYS A 125 -13.21 16.94 -3.31
CA LYS A 125 -14.39 17.69 -2.84
C LYS A 125 -15.16 18.40 -3.95
N ARG A 126 -14.48 18.82 -5.02
CA ARG A 126 -15.11 19.48 -6.19
C ARG A 126 -15.61 18.49 -7.23
N ASN A 127 -15.20 17.22 -7.14
CA ASN A 127 -15.49 16.18 -8.12
C ASN A 127 -16.00 14.90 -7.45
N PRO A 128 -17.19 14.92 -6.82
CA PRO A 128 -17.71 13.79 -6.05
C PRO A 128 -17.95 12.53 -6.89
N SER A 129 -18.20 12.66 -8.20
CA SER A 129 -18.30 11.49 -9.10
C SER A 129 -16.99 10.71 -9.19
N ILE A 130 -15.85 11.41 -9.23
CA ILE A 130 -14.52 10.78 -9.27
C ILE A 130 -14.27 9.99 -7.99
N VAL A 131 -14.66 10.53 -6.83
CA VAL A 131 -14.57 9.82 -5.56
C VAL A 131 -15.38 8.54 -5.61
N LYS A 132 -16.64 8.62 -6.07
CA LYS A 132 -17.53 7.46 -6.18
C LYS A 132 -16.95 6.37 -7.09
N ASP A 133 -16.41 6.75 -8.23
CA ASP A 133 -15.83 5.80 -9.20
C ASP A 133 -14.58 5.12 -8.64
N ASN A 134 -13.69 5.88 -7.99
CA ASN A 134 -12.50 5.32 -7.33
C ASN A 134 -12.85 4.42 -6.14
N ILE A 135 -13.88 4.77 -5.36
CA ILE A 135 -14.37 3.90 -4.28
C ILE A 135 -14.95 2.60 -4.86
N SER A 136 -15.70 2.67 -5.96
CA SER A 136 -16.23 1.48 -6.63
C SER A 136 -15.11 0.56 -7.13
N ASP A 137 -14.13 1.12 -7.85
CA ASP A 137 -12.99 0.36 -8.35
C ASP A 137 -12.14 -0.22 -7.21
N PHE A 138 -11.89 0.54 -6.14
CA PHE A 138 -11.20 0.04 -4.96
C PHE A 138 -11.94 -1.13 -4.30
N LYS A 139 -13.28 -1.11 -4.26
CA LYS A 139 -14.06 -2.25 -3.74
C LYS A 139 -13.92 -3.48 -4.63
N GLU A 140 -13.95 -3.32 -5.95
CA GLU A 140 -13.76 -4.41 -6.91
C GLU A 140 -12.36 -5.02 -6.80
N GLU A 141 -11.33 -4.18 -6.67
CA GLU A 141 -9.94 -4.58 -6.42
C GLU A 141 -9.83 -5.43 -5.16
N ILE A 142 -10.23 -4.91 -3.99
CA ILE A 142 -10.03 -5.64 -2.72
C ILE A 142 -10.96 -6.85 -2.58
N ALA A 143 -12.07 -6.92 -3.34
CA ALA A 143 -12.91 -8.12 -3.39
C ALA A 143 -12.17 -9.32 -4.01
N LEU A 144 -11.19 -9.10 -4.89
CA LEU A 144 -10.36 -10.18 -5.43
C LEU A 144 -9.50 -10.86 -4.35
N LEU A 145 -9.23 -10.21 -3.21
CA LEU A 145 -8.51 -10.80 -2.08
C LEU A 145 -9.30 -11.94 -1.41
N GLY A 146 -10.60 -12.06 -1.67
CA GLY A 146 -11.48 -13.05 -1.07
C GLY A 146 -12.17 -12.51 0.18
N ASP A 147 -11.74 -12.97 1.35
CA ASP A 147 -12.34 -12.56 2.62
C ASP A 147 -12.19 -11.06 2.87
N LYS A 148 -13.12 -10.49 3.64
CA LYS A 148 -13.15 -9.06 3.94
C LYS A 148 -11.92 -8.64 4.78
N PRO A 149 -11.02 -7.78 4.25
CA PRO A 149 -9.84 -7.35 4.98
C PRO A 149 -10.14 -6.26 6.01
N VAL A 150 -9.18 -6.06 6.93
CA VAL A 150 -9.06 -4.82 7.71
C VAL A 150 -8.33 -3.79 6.85
N LEU A 151 -8.91 -2.60 6.70
CA LEU A 151 -8.28 -1.50 5.98
C LEU A 151 -7.38 -0.70 6.92
N VAL A 152 -6.12 -0.51 6.55
CA VAL A 152 -5.11 0.23 7.29
C VAL A 152 -4.78 1.51 6.52
N ALA A 153 -5.41 2.61 6.92
CA ALA A 153 -5.24 3.92 6.30
C ALA A 153 -3.88 4.54 6.64
N LEU A 154 -3.11 4.87 5.61
CA LEU A 154 -1.83 5.56 5.70
C LEU A 154 -2.05 7.08 5.78
N GLY A 155 -2.19 7.60 7.00
CA GLY A 155 -2.37 9.03 7.25
C GLY A 155 -3.83 9.47 7.34
N THR A 156 -4.02 10.72 7.78
CA THR A 156 -5.34 11.26 8.12
C THR A 156 -6.25 11.46 6.91
N ALA A 157 -5.72 11.92 5.78
CA ALA A 157 -6.52 12.16 4.57
C ALA A 157 -7.16 10.87 4.06
N THR A 158 -6.37 9.80 3.93
CA THR A 158 -6.86 8.48 3.54
C THR A 158 -7.86 7.93 4.55
N TYR A 159 -7.59 8.06 5.84
CA TYR A 159 -8.51 7.58 6.88
C TYR A 159 -9.89 8.25 6.79
N ASN A 160 -9.92 9.57 6.64
CA ASN A 160 -11.18 10.31 6.54
C ASN A 160 -11.97 9.87 5.30
N LEU A 161 -11.32 9.74 4.15
CA LEU A 161 -11.96 9.28 2.91
C LEU A 161 -12.53 7.86 3.06
N LEU A 162 -11.75 6.94 3.66
CA LEU A 162 -12.19 5.57 3.86
C LEU A 162 -13.33 5.47 4.88
N ILE A 163 -13.26 6.19 6.01
CA ILE A 163 -14.34 6.20 7.00
C ILE A 163 -15.64 6.77 6.40
N GLU A 164 -15.55 7.86 5.63
CA GLU A 164 -16.70 8.51 5.00
C GLU A 164 -17.45 7.59 4.04
N HIS A 165 -16.73 6.76 3.27
CA HIS A 165 -17.34 5.95 2.21
C HIS A 165 -17.47 4.46 2.52
N LEU A 166 -16.66 3.93 3.44
CA LEU A 166 -16.51 2.50 3.69
C LEU A 166 -16.58 2.14 5.18
N GLY A 167 -16.78 3.12 6.07
CA GLY A 167 -16.79 2.92 7.53
C GLY A 167 -17.90 1.99 8.04
N ASP A 168 -19.03 1.93 7.33
CA ASP A 168 -20.14 1.03 7.67
C ASP A 168 -19.89 -0.42 7.21
N GLU A 169 -18.95 -0.62 6.27
CA GLU A 169 -18.68 -1.91 5.66
C GLU A 169 -17.40 -2.54 6.22
N TYR A 170 -16.34 -1.76 6.44
CA TYR A 170 -15.01 -2.29 6.77
C TYR A 170 -14.55 -1.84 8.15
N THR A 171 -13.76 -2.69 8.82
CA THR A 171 -12.96 -2.23 9.94
C THR A 171 -11.79 -1.40 9.42
N ILE A 172 -11.66 -0.15 9.89
CA ILE A 172 -10.66 0.79 9.41
C ILE A 172 -9.76 1.23 10.57
N LYS A 173 -8.46 1.06 10.41
CA LYS A 173 -7.43 1.49 11.36
C LYS A 173 -6.60 2.60 10.71
N LYS A 174 -6.21 3.61 11.48
CA LYS A 174 -5.34 4.70 11.00
C LYS A 174 -3.95 4.56 11.58
N ILE A 175 -2.93 4.58 10.72
CA ILE A 175 -1.53 4.75 11.14
C ILE A 175 -0.95 6.02 10.53
N LYS A 176 0.19 6.48 11.04
CA LYS A 176 0.97 7.53 10.35
C LYS A 176 1.41 7.04 8.97
N HIS A 177 1.42 7.95 8.00
CA HIS A 177 2.07 7.69 6.72
C HIS A 177 3.55 7.40 6.96
N TYR A 178 4.15 6.45 6.23
CA TYR A 178 5.56 6.09 6.39
C TYR A 178 6.53 7.23 6.01
N SER A 179 6.04 8.25 5.30
CA SER A 179 6.77 9.52 5.06
C SER A 179 6.79 10.48 6.25
N TYR A 180 6.07 10.20 7.34
CA TYR A 180 6.12 11.04 8.53
C TYR A 180 7.54 11.08 9.13
N THR A 181 7.95 12.26 9.60
CA THR A 181 9.31 12.50 10.13
C THR A 181 9.44 11.91 11.54
N ILE A 182 9.68 10.60 11.60
CA ILE A 182 9.92 9.81 12.81
C ILE A 182 10.92 8.66 12.51
N GLY A 183 11.61 8.14 13.53
CA GLY A 183 12.50 6.98 13.41
C GLY A 183 11.75 5.69 13.03
N LYS A 184 12.44 4.71 12.44
CA LYS A 184 11.83 3.45 11.96
C LYS A 184 11.38 2.55 13.12
N GLU A 185 12.09 2.60 14.24
CA GLU A 185 11.82 1.88 15.48
C GLU A 185 10.54 2.42 16.15
N ASP A 186 10.46 3.75 16.31
CA ASP A 186 9.27 4.42 16.84
C ASP A 186 8.06 4.23 15.91
N TYR A 187 8.28 4.30 14.60
CA TYR A 187 7.25 4.02 13.61
C TYR A 187 6.71 2.59 13.77
N ARG A 188 7.60 1.59 13.89
CA ARG A 188 7.21 0.20 14.15
C ARG A 188 6.42 0.07 15.44
N ALA A 189 6.88 0.67 16.53
CA ALA A 189 6.20 0.61 17.82
C ALA A 189 4.77 1.18 17.73
N GLU A 190 4.59 2.32 17.05
CA GLU A 190 3.28 2.94 16.85
C GLU A 190 2.35 2.07 15.98
N VAL A 191 2.84 1.59 14.83
CA VAL A 191 2.07 0.70 13.93
C VAL A 191 1.61 -0.54 14.68
N LEU A 192 2.53 -1.21 15.39
CA LEU A 192 2.19 -2.41 16.13
C LEU A 192 1.26 -2.15 17.30
N ASN A 193 1.29 -0.96 17.91
CA ASN A 193 0.36 -0.61 18.97
C ASN A 193 -1.06 -0.38 18.46
N ILE A 194 -1.21 0.23 17.28
CA ILE A 194 -2.50 0.54 16.69
C ILE A 194 -3.18 -0.72 16.12
N LEU A 195 -2.39 -1.63 15.54
CA LEU A 195 -2.92 -2.80 14.85
C LEU A 195 -3.17 -4.01 15.76
N LYS A 196 -2.86 -3.94 17.06
CA LYS A 196 -3.06 -5.04 18.03
C LYS A 196 -4.46 -5.64 17.94
#